data_AF-A0A1B2DD13-F1
#
_entry.id   AF-A0A1B2DD13-F1
#
_cell.length_a   1.000
_cell.length_b   1.000
_cell.length_c   1.000
_cell.angle_alpha   90.00
_cell.angle_beta   90.00
_cell.angle_gamma   90.00
#
_symmetry.space_group_name_H-M   'P 1'
#
loop_
_entity.id
_entity.type
_entity.pdbx_description
1 polymer ?
#
loop_
_entity_poly.entity_id
_entity_poly.type
_entity_poly.pdbx_seq_one_letter_code
_entity_poly.pdbx_strand_id
1 'polypeptide(L)'
;MSFDDLLKELQGQKTNQEDPNEVSLNELFNDAFMSKHSSSSSFGQFLEKGNFQAETHEEIDNIPDELFDRHVARETEFADWKSMLDTATKTYKGKA
;
A
#
# COMPACT_ATOMS: atom_id res chain seq x y z
N MET A 1 -31.40 12.69 7.70
CA MET A 1 -30.20 12.13 7.04
C MET A 1 -30.68 11.39 5.81
N SER A 2 -30.33 11.89 4.63
CA SER A 2 -30.77 11.32 3.34
C SER A 2 -29.71 10.32 2.83
N PHE A 3 -30.10 9.39 1.95
CA PHE A 3 -29.15 8.54 1.22
C PHE A 3 -28.14 9.37 0.42
N ASP A 4 -28.54 10.57 0.00
CA ASP A 4 -27.68 11.58 -0.61
C ASP A 4 -26.55 12.07 0.33
N ASP A 5 -26.81 12.21 1.64
CA ASP A 5 -25.75 12.57 2.62
C ASP A 5 -24.76 11.42 2.78
N LEU A 6 -25.24 10.18 2.85
CA LEU A 6 -24.40 8.98 2.93
C LEU A 6 -23.52 8.82 1.69
N LEU A 7 -24.07 9.06 0.50
CA LEU A 7 -23.29 9.04 -0.75
C LEU A 7 -22.26 10.18 -0.79
N LYS A 8 -22.54 11.33 -0.18
CA LYS A 8 -21.62 12.47 -0.12
C LYS A 8 -20.48 12.25 0.88
N GLU A 9 -20.74 11.58 2.01
CA GLU A 9 -19.70 11.10 2.91
C GLU A 9 -18.84 10.01 2.24
N LEU A 10 -19.46 9.06 1.52
CA LEU A 10 -18.74 8.01 0.81
C LEU A 10 -17.92 8.54 -0.38
N GLN A 11 -18.36 9.62 -1.03
CA GLN A 11 -17.61 10.31 -2.08
C GLN A 11 -16.54 11.26 -1.51
N GLY A 12 -16.73 11.78 -0.30
CA GLY A 12 -15.77 12.60 0.43
C GLY A 12 -14.56 11.82 0.96
N GLN A 13 -14.66 10.49 1.09
CA GLN A 13 -13.53 9.61 1.46
C GLN A 13 -12.74 9.10 0.24
N LYS A 14 -13.13 9.44 -0.99
CA LYS A 14 -12.43 9.06 -2.23
C LYS A 14 -11.59 10.19 -2.81
N THR A 15 -11.32 11.23 -2.04
CA THR A 15 -10.34 12.25 -2.42
C THR A 15 -9.02 11.85 -1.80
N ASN A 16 -8.10 11.32 -2.61
CA ASN A 16 -6.65 11.29 -2.38
C ASN A 16 -6.25 12.10 -1.14
N GLN A 17 -6.26 11.48 0.03
CA GLN A 17 -5.56 12.04 1.18
C GLN A 17 -4.09 11.73 0.91
N GLU A 18 -3.51 12.53 0.01
CA GLU A 18 -2.11 12.88 0.12
C GLU A 18 -2.00 13.71 1.40
N ASP A 19 -2.02 13.04 2.55
CA ASP A 19 -1.61 13.64 3.80
C ASP A 19 -0.21 14.21 3.53
N PRO A 20 0.03 15.53 3.60
CA PRO A 20 1.30 16.12 3.17
C PRO A 20 2.52 15.65 3.97
N ASN A 21 2.29 14.88 5.04
CA ASN A 21 3.31 14.27 5.88
C ASN A 21 3.45 12.76 5.69
N GLU A 22 2.55 12.09 4.94
CA GLU A 22 2.66 10.67 4.66
C GLU A 22 3.29 10.46 3.28
N VAL A 23 4.46 9.83 3.27
CA VAL A 23 5.16 9.44 2.04
C VAL A 23 4.26 8.47 1.28
N SER A 24 3.96 8.75 0.02
CA SER A 24 3.09 7.90 -0.79
C SER A 24 3.67 6.49 -0.93
N LEU A 25 2.80 5.47 -0.96
CA LEU A 25 3.19 4.08 -1.17
C LEU A 25 4.04 3.91 -2.44
N ASN A 26 3.72 4.62 -3.52
CA ASN A 26 4.51 4.60 -4.75
C ASN A 26 5.95 5.11 -4.57
N GLU A 27 6.21 6.03 -3.65
CA GLU A 27 7.56 6.51 -3.36
C GLU A 27 8.34 5.51 -2.49
N LEU A 28 7.69 4.96 -1.46
CA LEU A 28 8.24 3.93 -0.58
C LEU A 28 8.56 2.65 -1.37
N PHE A 29 7.60 2.21 -2.17
CA PHE A 29 7.62 0.99 -2.99
C PHE A 29 7.91 1.31 -4.46
N ASN A 30 8.92 2.15 -4.68
CA ASN A 30 9.42 2.40 -6.04
C ASN A 30 9.94 1.12 -6.71
N ASP A 31 10.09 1.19 -8.03
CA ASP A 31 10.50 0.05 -8.86
C ASP A 31 11.82 -0.58 -8.42
N ALA A 32 12.75 0.22 -7.89
CA ALA A 32 14.04 -0.27 -7.40
C ALA A 32 13.91 -1.05 -6.09
N PHE A 33 13.01 -0.65 -5.19
CA PHE A 33 12.69 -1.40 -3.99
C PHE A 33 11.96 -2.70 -4.35
N MET A 34 10.94 -2.59 -5.20
CA MET A 34 10.11 -3.74 -5.60
C MET A 34 10.91 -4.79 -6.35
N SER A 35 11.72 -4.39 -7.33
CA SER A 35 12.57 -5.34 -8.08
C SER A 35 13.68 -5.98 -7.23
N LYS A 36 14.03 -5.35 -6.10
CA LYS A 36 15.07 -5.85 -5.19
C LYS A 36 14.53 -6.84 -4.18
N HIS A 37 13.35 -6.57 -3.63
CA HIS A 37 12.77 -7.33 -2.52
C HIS A 37 11.61 -8.24 -2.95
N SER A 38 11.16 -8.14 -4.20
CA SER A 38 10.05 -8.92 -4.76
C SER A 38 10.34 -9.36 -6.19
N SER A 39 9.49 -10.24 -6.71
CA SER A 39 9.51 -10.64 -8.13
C SER A 39 8.72 -9.69 -9.05
N SER A 40 8.23 -8.57 -8.53
CA SER A 40 7.41 -7.60 -9.25
C SER A 40 8.23 -6.33 -9.53
N SER A 41 8.03 -5.75 -10.69
CA SER A 41 8.78 -4.55 -11.11
C SER A 41 8.26 -3.27 -10.45
N SER A 42 7.02 -3.27 -9.95
CA SER A 42 6.36 -2.12 -9.35
C SER A 42 5.34 -2.55 -8.30
N PHE A 43 4.93 -1.63 -7.43
CA PHE A 43 3.94 -1.89 -6.37
C PHE A 43 2.57 -2.23 -6.94
N GLY A 44 2.14 -1.54 -8.01
CA GLY A 44 0.90 -1.85 -8.71
C GLY A 44 0.85 -3.30 -9.22
N GLN A 45 1.93 -3.78 -9.85
CA GLN A 45 1.99 -5.18 -10.31
C GLN A 45 1.93 -6.18 -9.16
N PHE A 46 2.54 -5.85 -8.03
CA PHE A 46 2.45 -6.67 -6.82
C PHE A 46 0.99 -6.80 -6.37
N LEU A 47 0.27 -5.69 -6.23
CA LEU A 47 -1.14 -5.70 -5.85
C LEU A 47 -2.02 -6.44 -6.86
N GLU A 48 -1.79 -6.25 -8.17
CA GLU A 48 -2.51 -6.95 -9.23
C GLU A 48 -2.34 -8.47 -9.13
N LYS A 49 -1.15 -8.97 -8.81
CA LYS A 49 -0.92 -10.41 -8.57
C LYS A 49 -1.68 -10.93 -7.35
N GLY A 50 -1.85 -10.09 -6.34
CA GLY A 50 -2.65 -10.40 -5.15
C GLY A 50 -4.15 -10.23 -5.38
N ASN A 51 -4.54 -9.66 -6.52
CA ASN A 51 -5.89 -9.21 -6.80
C ASN A 51 -6.41 -8.24 -5.73
N PHE A 52 -5.52 -7.40 -5.20
CA PHE A 52 -5.82 -6.32 -4.29
C PHE A 52 -5.95 -5.01 -5.07
N GLN A 53 -6.96 -4.21 -4.74
CA GLN A 53 -7.14 -2.86 -5.27
C GLN A 53 -7.00 -1.88 -4.11
N ALA A 54 -5.75 -1.65 -3.69
CA ALA A 54 -5.43 -0.75 -2.59
C ALA A 54 -4.21 0.08 -2.98
N GLU A 55 -4.42 1.36 -3.29
CA GLU A 55 -3.37 2.28 -3.73
C GLU A 55 -2.90 3.20 -2.59
N THR A 56 -3.61 3.18 -1.46
CA THR A 56 -3.36 4.01 -0.27
C THR A 56 -3.18 3.17 1.00
N HIS A 57 -2.53 3.75 2.02
CA HIS A 57 -2.36 3.08 3.31
C HIS A 57 -3.69 2.69 3.94
N GLU A 58 -4.70 3.56 3.86
CA GLU A 58 -6.04 3.29 4.39
C GLU A 58 -6.71 2.11 3.70
N GLU A 59 -6.59 1.99 2.37
CA GLU A 59 -7.16 0.85 1.65
C GLU A 59 -6.47 -0.45 2.02
N ILE A 60 -5.14 -0.42 2.27
CA ILE A 60 -4.41 -1.58 2.75
C ILE A 60 -4.83 -1.94 4.18
N ASP A 61 -5.02 -0.96 5.06
CA ASP A 61 -5.48 -1.17 6.45
C ASP A 61 -6.92 -1.73 6.51
N ASN A 62 -7.72 -1.47 5.47
CA ASN A 62 -9.04 -2.09 5.32
C ASN A 62 -8.97 -3.55 4.82
N ILE A 63 -7.84 -3.99 4.25
CA ILE A 63 -7.64 -5.39 3.87
C ILE A 63 -7.31 -6.19 5.13
N PRO A 64 -7.90 -7.38 5.34
CA PRO A 64 -7.49 -8.23 6.45
C PRO A 64 -5.98 -8.54 6.42
N ASP A 65 -5.28 -8.17 7.48
CA ASP A 65 -3.82 -8.34 7.64
C ASP A 65 -3.34 -9.71 7.17
N GLU A 66 -3.97 -10.81 7.62
CA GLU A 66 -3.55 -12.17 7.25
C GLU A 66 -3.56 -12.46 5.75
N LEU A 67 -4.48 -11.84 5.00
CA LEU A 67 -4.56 -12.01 3.55
C LEU A 67 -3.42 -11.26 2.86
N PHE A 68 -3.16 -10.04 3.31
CA PHE A 68 -2.12 -9.20 2.73
C PHE A 68 -0.73 -9.71 3.12
N ASP A 69 -0.53 -10.09 4.39
CA ASP A 69 0.69 -10.71 4.90
C ASP A 69 1.05 -11.98 4.14
N ARG A 70 0.08 -12.86 3.87
CA ARG A 70 0.31 -14.07 3.06
C ARG A 70 0.77 -13.73 1.64
N HIS A 71 0.24 -12.66 1.07
CA HIS A 71 0.63 -12.21 -0.24
C HIS A 71 2.05 -11.61 -0.25
N VAL A 72 2.36 -10.76 0.73
CA VAL A 72 3.70 -10.22 0.98
C VAL A 72 4.72 -11.34 1.14
N ALA A 73 4.44 -12.32 2.00
CA ALA A 73 5.30 -13.48 2.24
C ALA A 73 5.50 -14.39 1.03
N ARG A 74 4.60 -14.32 0.03
CA ARG A 74 4.71 -15.12 -1.19
C ARG A 74 5.47 -14.40 -2.29
N GLU A 75 5.23 -13.10 -2.47
CA GLU A 75 5.81 -12.34 -3.57
C GLU A 75 7.14 -11.65 -3.19
N THR A 76 7.41 -11.50 -1.89
CA THR A 76 8.57 -10.79 -1.35
C THR A 76 9.34 -11.64 -0.34
N GLU A 77 10.50 -11.14 0.11
CA GLU A 77 11.29 -11.77 1.17
C GLU A 77 10.79 -11.48 2.60
N PHE A 78 9.79 -10.62 2.76
CA PHE A 78 9.26 -10.21 4.07
C PHE A 78 8.17 -11.17 4.56
N ALA A 79 8.05 -11.35 5.88
CA ALA A 79 7.05 -12.25 6.45
C ALA A 79 5.63 -11.67 6.48
N ASP A 80 5.52 -10.34 6.49
CA ASP A 80 4.29 -9.60 6.71
C ASP A 80 4.41 -8.18 6.12
N TRP A 81 3.27 -7.55 5.88
CA TRP A 81 3.18 -6.21 5.30
C TRP A 81 3.91 -5.17 6.14
N LYS A 82 3.78 -5.25 7.46
CA LYS A 82 4.38 -4.28 8.37
C LYS A 82 5.91 -4.28 8.28
N SER A 83 6.53 -5.46 8.20
CA SER A 83 7.96 -5.64 8.00
C SER A 83 8.44 -5.08 6.66
N MET A 84 7.65 -5.29 5.60
CA MET A 84 7.90 -4.74 4.27
C MET A 84 7.82 -3.20 4.28
N LEU A 85 6.76 -2.64 4.88
CA LEU A 85 6.54 -1.19 5.00
C LEU A 85 7.60 -0.50 5.84
N ASP A 86 7.99 -1.07 6.98
CA ASP A 86 9.05 -0.55 7.83
C ASP A 86 10.39 -0.53 7.09
N THR A 87 10.70 -1.58 6.34
CA THR A 87 11.94 -1.66 5.55
C THR A 87 11.94 -0.65 4.39
N ALA A 88 10.82 -0.49 3.70
CA ALA A 88 10.66 0.51 2.65
C ALA A 88 10.82 1.93 3.21
N THR A 89 10.15 2.22 4.34
CA THR A 89 10.24 3.52 5.04
C THR A 89 11.66 3.82 5.50
N LYS A 90 12.37 2.84 6.07
CA LYS A 90 13.78 2.97 6.46
C LYS A 90 14.67 3.21 5.25
N THR A 91 14.43 2.50 4.15
CA THR A 91 15.20 2.65 2.91
C THR A 91 15.00 4.03 2.28
N TYR A 92 13.77 4.54 2.31
CA TYR A 92 13.43 5.88 1.84
C TYR A 92 14.08 6.95 2.72
N LYS A 93 13.90 6.87 4.05
CA LYS A 93 14.50 7.83 5.01
C LYS A 93 16.04 7.80 5.03
N GLY A 94 16.66 6.64 4.78
CA GLY A 94 18.11 6.52 4.68
C GLY A 94 18.69 7.03 3.35
N LYS A 95 17.84 7.28 2.35
CA LYS A 95 18.20 7.95 1.09
C LYS A 95 17.95 9.46 1.11
N ALA A 96 17.23 9.99 2.11
CA ALA A 96 16.88 11.40 2.27
C ALA A 96 17.98 12.21 2.96
#